data_AF-A0A1V4W3P0-F1
#
_entry.id   AF-A0A1V4W3P0-F1
#
_cell.length_a   1.000
_cell.length_b   1.000
_cell.length_c   1.000
_cell.angle_alpha   90.00
_cell.angle_beta   90.00
_cell.angle_gamma   90.00
#
_symmetry.space_group_name_H-M   'P 1'
#
loop_
_entity.id
_entity.type
_entity.pdbx_description
1 polymer ?
#
loop_
_entity_poly.entity_id
_entity_poly.type
_entity_poly.pdbx_seq_one_letter_code
_entity_poly.pdbx_strand_id
1 'polypeptide(L)'
;MENATIPISNFQLAFTVLLVLITGGISSFLKLGLLRPLIWGTIRTFVQLVLVGYALTYIFKINNLFLIIAIVTLMCYIAAKTAVTRTPNVPNYPTVLAFASLLASTFLVGSIVTVLIIAPEPWYSARIVIPIFGMILGNAMNGIAVSLDRLYSEARSGSALIETMLTFGATPWEAIQTSVREAVRAGMTPTINSLMVVGLVSLPGMMTGQILGGADPREAVRYQIVVMLMISAAVAIGCIILVGLSYKKLFNGDGALQQSIRQSKEGSL
;
A
#
# COMPACT_ATOMS: atom_id res chain seq x y z
N MET A 1 25.95 -5.23 -29.24
CA MET A 1 24.96 -5.13 -28.16
C MET A 1 25.52 -4.12 -27.17
N GLU A 2 25.27 -2.83 -27.40
CA GLU A 2 25.67 -1.78 -26.45
C GLU A 2 24.85 -1.96 -25.17
N ASN A 3 25.53 -1.95 -24.03
CA ASN A 3 24.88 -2.09 -22.71
C ASN A 3 23.90 -0.92 -22.52
N ALA A 4 22.61 -1.20 -22.68
CA ALA A 4 21.53 -0.20 -22.61
C ALA A 4 21.44 0.51 -21.24
N THR A 5 22.10 -0.03 -20.21
CA THR A 5 22.09 0.52 -18.85
C THR A 5 23.47 0.97 -18.42
N ILE A 6 23.58 2.21 -17.94
CA ILE A 6 24.80 2.75 -17.33
C ILE A 6 25.00 2.03 -15.98
N PRO A 7 26.06 1.21 -15.82
CA PRO A 7 26.26 0.46 -14.58
C PRO A 7 26.63 1.41 -13.45
N ILE A 8 25.86 1.35 -12.34
CA ILE A 8 26.15 2.12 -11.14
C ILE A 8 27.19 1.37 -10.31
N SER A 9 28.35 2.00 -10.08
CA SER A 9 29.41 1.43 -9.25
C SER A 9 29.02 1.41 -7.76
N ASN A 10 29.55 0.44 -7.00
CA ASN A 10 29.38 0.36 -5.55
C ASN A 10 29.78 1.67 -4.84
N PHE A 11 30.80 2.38 -5.37
CA PHE A 11 31.21 3.68 -4.86
C PHE A 11 30.15 4.77 -5.10
N GLN A 12 29.49 4.76 -6.26
CA GLN A 12 28.41 5.71 -6.56
C GLN A 12 27.20 5.45 -5.67
N LEU A 13 26.85 4.18 -5.43
CA LEU A 13 25.81 3.81 -4.47
C LEU A 13 26.13 4.27 -3.04
N ALA A 14 27.38 4.13 -2.60
CA ALA A 14 27.83 4.63 -1.31
C ALA A 14 27.74 6.17 -1.23
N PHE A 15 28.05 6.88 -2.33
CA PHE A 15 27.88 8.33 -2.40
C PHE A 15 26.42 8.76 -2.27
N THR A 16 25.44 7.97 -2.74
CA THR A 16 24.02 8.29 -2.57
C THR A 16 23.59 8.29 -1.09
N VAL A 17 24.28 7.51 -0.24
CA VAL A 17 24.03 7.52 1.22
C VAL A 17 24.32 8.90 1.82
N LEU A 18 25.23 9.67 1.23
CA LEU A 18 25.55 11.03 1.68
C LEU A 18 24.34 11.97 1.60
N LEU A 19 23.45 11.79 0.61
CA LEU A 19 22.21 12.57 0.51
C LEU A 19 21.31 12.34 1.73
N VAL A 20 21.18 11.08 2.18
CA VAL A 20 20.42 10.74 3.39
C VAL A 20 21.09 11.31 4.63
N LEU A 21 22.42 11.27 4.71
CA LEU A 21 23.17 11.84 5.84
C LEU A 21 22.99 13.36 5.93
N ILE A 22 22.97 14.08 4.81
CA ILE A 22 22.68 15.51 4.79
C ILE A 22 21.27 15.78 5.33
N THR A 23 20.24 15.07 4.84
CA THR A 23 18.87 15.20 5.35
C THR A 23 18.78 14.85 6.84
N GLY A 24 19.49 13.81 7.27
CA GLY A 24 19.60 13.43 8.68
C GLY A 24 20.26 14.53 9.53
N GLY A 25 21.34 15.15 9.04
CA GLY A 25 22.03 16.25 9.71
C GLY A 25 21.16 17.47 9.89
N ILE A 26 20.46 17.90 8.82
CA ILE A 26 19.49 19.01 8.88
C ILE A 26 18.34 18.67 9.84
N SER A 27 17.80 17.46 9.76
CA SER A 27 16.73 17.01 10.67
C SER A 27 17.16 17.00 12.13
N SER A 28 18.41 16.60 12.40
CA SER A 28 19.00 16.62 13.74
C SER A 28 19.20 18.04 14.24
N PHE A 29 19.66 18.94 13.38
CA PHE A 29 19.79 20.37 13.72
C PHE A 29 18.43 20.99 14.06
N LEU A 30 17.40 20.64 13.30
CA LEU A 30 16.02 21.07 13.53
C LEU A 30 15.28 20.26 14.61
N LYS A 31 15.93 19.29 15.26
CA LYS A 31 15.36 18.41 16.31
C LYS A 31 14.06 17.69 15.91
N LEU A 32 13.90 17.33 14.64
CA LEU A 32 12.67 16.72 14.10
C LEU A 32 12.51 15.23 14.46
N GLY A 33 13.50 14.61 15.10
CA GLY A 33 13.44 13.21 15.50
C GLY A 33 13.52 12.19 14.35
N LEU A 34 13.77 12.62 13.11
CA LEU A 34 13.77 11.75 11.92
C LEU A 34 15.12 11.03 11.70
N LEU A 35 16.19 11.44 12.35
CA LEU A 35 17.53 10.87 12.14
C LEU A 35 17.56 9.34 12.35
N ARG A 36 17.05 8.85 13.49
CA ARG A 36 17.01 7.41 13.80
C ARG A 36 16.13 6.64 12.80
N PRO A 37 14.88 7.05 12.52
CA PRO A 37 14.05 6.43 11.48
C PRO A 37 14.69 6.41 10.09
N LEU A 38 15.35 7.50 9.67
CA LEU A 38 16.00 7.59 8.37
C LEU A 38 17.17 6.61 8.25
N ILE A 39 18.09 6.59 9.22
CA ILE A 39 19.23 5.67 9.22
C ILE A 39 18.75 4.23 9.21
N TRP A 40 17.82 3.87 10.10
CA TRP A 40 17.28 2.53 10.17
C TRP A 40 16.56 2.13 8.87
N GLY A 41 15.79 3.05 8.30
CA GLY A 41 15.11 2.88 7.01
C GLY A 41 16.11 2.63 5.88
N THR A 42 17.18 3.40 5.79
CA THR A 42 18.22 3.25 4.76
C THR A 42 18.95 1.92 4.85
N ILE A 43 19.41 1.53 6.05
CA ILE A 43 20.06 0.23 6.26
C ILE A 43 19.12 -0.90 5.88
N ARG A 44 17.87 -0.85 6.35
CA ARG A 44 16.86 -1.86 6.05
C ARG A 44 16.58 -1.94 4.54
N THR A 45 16.43 -0.81 3.86
CA THR A 45 16.21 -0.77 2.40
C THR A 45 17.37 -1.41 1.65
N PHE A 46 18.62 -1.08 2.01
CA PHE A 46 19.80 -1.65 1.37
C PHE A 46 19.83 -3.18 1.53
N VAL A 47 19.72 -3.66 2.77
CA VAL A 47 19.72 -5.10 3.07
C VAL A 47 18.57 -5.81 2.36
N GLN A 48 17.36 -5.26 2.40
CA GLN A 48 16.19 -5.86 1.78
C GLN A 48 16.30 -5.91 0.25
N LEU A 49 16.74 -4.84 -0.41
CA LEU A 49 16.86 -4.82 -1.86
C LEU A 49 17.95 -5.76 -2.36
N VAL A 50 19.09 -5.86 -1.66
CA VAL A 50 20.15 -6.81 -1.99
C VAL A 50 19.64 -8.24 -1.85
N LEU A 51 19.02 -8.58 -0.72
CA LEU A 51 18.47 -9.92 -0.47
C LEU A 51 17.39 -10.29 -1.48
N VAL A 52 16.45 -9.39 -1.78
CA VAL A 52 15.40 -9.61 -2.77
C VAL A 52 16.01 -9.76 -4.17
N GLY A 53 16.99 -8.94 -4.54
CA GLY A 53 17.69 -9.05 -5.81
C GLY A 53 18.29 -10.44 -6.02
N TYR A 54 19.04 -10.95 -5.02
CA TYR A 54 19.56 -12.31 -5.07
C TYR A 54 18.44 -13.36 -5.10
N ALA A 55 17.43 -13.26 -4.24
CA ALA A 55 16.33 -14.22 -4.18
C ALA A 55 15.59 -14.32 -5.53
N LEU A 56 15.31 -13.19 -6.18
CA LEU A 56 14.60 -13.14 -7.45
C LEU A 56 15.35 -13.89 -8.57
N THR A 57 16.69 -13.90 -8.56
CA THR A 57 17.46 -14.67 -9.56
C THR A 57 17.16 -16.18 -9.50
N TYR A 58 16.96 -16.73 -8.31
CA TYR A 58 16.59 -18.14 -8.13
C TYR A 58 15.10 -18.37 -8.36
N ILE A 59 14.25 -17.48 -7.86
CA ILE A 59 12.79 -17.59 -8.02
C ILE A 59 12.41 -17.56 -9.50
N PHE A 60 13.03 -16.70 -10.30
CA PHE A 60 12.77 -16.61 -11.74
C PHE A 60 13.28 -17.83 -12.52
N LYS A 61 14.26 -18.57 -12.00
CA LYS A 61 14.73 -19.83 -12.60
C LYS A 61 13.78 -20.99 -12.29
N ILE A 62 13.29 -21.07 -11.05
CA ILE A 62 12.37 -22.13 -10.61
C ILE A 62 11.00 -21.96 -11.29
N ASN A 63 10.51 -20.73 -11.39
CA ASN A 63 9.25 -20.35 -12.06
C ASN A 63 8.07 -21.31 -11.75
N ASN A 64 7.88 -21.65 -10.46
CA ASN A 64 6.84 -22.57 -10.01
C ASN A 64 5.63 -21.82 -9.43
N LEU A 65 4.42 -22.20 -9.87
CA LEU A 65 3.17 -21.55 -9.46
C LEU A 65 2.97 -21.52 -7.94
N PHE A 66 3.20 -22.65 -7.24
CA PHE A 66 3.01 -22.73 -5.79
C PHE A 66 3.98 -21.83 -5.03
N LEU A 67 5.23 -21.76 -5.49
CA LEU A 67 6.24 -20.87 -4.92
C LEU A 67 5.83 -19.40 -5.08
N ILE A 68 5.29 -19.02 -6.25
CA ILE A 68 4.85 -17.65 -6.53
C ILE A 68 3.66 -17.27 -5.65
N ILE A 69 2.64 -18.15 -5.55
CA ILE A 69 1.49 -17.93 -4.67
C ILE A 69 1.94 -17.80 -3.21
N ALA A 70 2.86 -18.64 -2.75
CA ALA A 70 3.41 -18.57 -1.39
C ALA A 70 4.12 -17.24 -1.13
N ILE A 71 4.97 -16.78 -2.06
CA ILE A 71 5.68 -15.50 -1.96
C ILE A 71 4.69 -14.33 -1.93
N VAL A 72 3.73 -14.29 -2.85
CA VAL A 72 2.71 -13.25 -2.91
C VAL A 72 1.90 -13.22 -1.62
N THR A 73 1.50 -14.38 -1.09
CA THR A 73 0.74 -14.47 0.16
C THR A 73 1.56 -13.98 1.36
N LEU A 74 2.85 -14.32 1.42
CA LEU A 74 3.78 -13.80 2.42
C LEU A 74 3.91 -12.26 2.32
N MET A 75 4.02 -11.73 1.10
CA MET A 75 4.03 -10.29 0.85
C MET A 75 2.73 -9.63 1.33
N CYS A 76 1.56 -10.23 1.07
CA CYS A 76 0.27 -9.76 1.58
C CYS A 76 0.26 -9.70 3.12
N TYR A 77 0.77 -10.73 3.79
CA TYR A 77 0.83 -10.78 5.25
C TYR A 77 1.73 -9.67 5.82
N ILE A 78 2.93 -9.52 5.27
CA ILE A 78 3.87 -8.47 5.68
C ILE A 78 3.28 -7.08 5.41
N ALA A 79 2.63 -6.88 4.26
CA ALA A 79 1.97 -5.63 3.90
C ALA A 79 0.82 -5.31 4.86
N ALA A 80 -0.05 -6.28 5.17
CA ALA A 80 -1.15 -6.10 6.11
C ALA A 80 -0.68 -5.73 7.51
N LYS A 81 0.34 -6.43 8.03
CA LYS A 81 0.96 -6.11 9.32
C LYS A 81 1.57 -4.71 9.30
N THR A 82 2.22 -4.32 8.20
CA THR A 82 2.83 -3.00 8.05
C THR A 82 1.79 -1.88 7.95
N ALA A 83 0.70 -2.09 7.19
CA ALA A 83 -0.40 -1.12 7.10
C ALA A 83 -0.98 -0.81 8.48
N VAL A 84 -1.29 -1.87 9.24
CA VAL A 84 -1.94 -1.74 10.54
C VAL A 84 -1.02 -1.18 11.62
N THR A 85 0.27 -1.58 11.64
CA THR A 85 1.25 -1.04 12.61
C THR A 85 1.61 0.42 12.37
N ARG A 86 1.40 0.93 11.14
CA ARG A 86 1.57 2.35 10.81
C ARG A 86 0.37 3.22 11.21
N THR A 87 -0.70 2.61 11.70
CA THR A 87 -1.93 3.31 12.06
C THR A 87 -2.13 3.32 13.57
N PRO A 88 -1.57 4.30 14.31
CA PRO A 88 -1.59 4.32 15.78
C PRO A 88 -3.00 4.51 16.35
N ASN A 89 -3.94 5.02 15.54
CA ASN A 89 -5.29 5.33 15.99
C ASN A 89 -6.21 4.11 16.03
N VAL A 90 -5.78 2.92 15.60
CA VAL A 90 -6.68 1.76 15.46
C VAL A 90 -6.53 0.78 16.64
N PRO A 91 -7.59 0.56 17.45
CA PRO A 91 -7.55 -0.39 18.54
C PRO A 91 -7.39 -1.83 18.04
N ASN A 92 -6.61 -2.63 18.78
CA ASN A 92 -6.40 -4.07 18.56
C ASN A 92 -5.80 -4.48 17.22
N TYR A 93 -5.28 -3.54 16.42
CA TYR A 93 -4.55 -3.80 15.17
C TYR A 93 -5.21 -4.91 14.32
N PRO A 94 -6.28 -4.63 13.55
CA PRO A 94 -7.07 -5.64 12.83
C PRO A 94 -6.31 -6.20 11.61
N THR A 95 -5.15 -6.82 11.83
CA THR A 95 -4.25 -7.38 10.81
C THR A 95 -4.95 -8.45 10.00
N VAL A 96 -5.86 -9.24 10.59
CA VAL A 96 -6.64 -10.24 9.85
C VAL A 96 -7.56 -9.60 8.81
N LEU A 97 -8.21 -8.47 9.14
CA LEU A 97 -9.09 -7.76 8.20
C LEU A 97 -8.26 -7.08 7.10
N ALA A 98 -7.14 -6.45 7.49
CA ALA A 98 -6.21 -5.86 6.52
C ALA A 98 -5.62 -6.91 5.59
N PHE A 99 -5.28 -8.09 6.11
CA PHE A 99 -4.78 -9.21 5.33
C PHE A 99 -5.84 -9.75 4.40
N ALA A 100 -7.06 -10.03 4.89
CA ALA A 100 -8.16 -10.50 4.05
C ALA A 100 -8.50 -9.51 2.94
N SER A 101 -8.53 -8.21 3.25
CA SER A 101 -8.78 -7.15 2.26
C SER A 101 -7.67 -7.09 1.20
N LEU A 102 -6.41 -7.02 1.62
CA LEU A 102 -5.26 -6.99 0.69
C LEU A 102 -5.18 -8.25 -0.16
N LEU A 103 -5.41 -9.42 0.45
CA LEU A 103 -5.40 -10.69 -0.25
C LEU A 103 -6.51 -10.71 -1.30
N ALA A 104 -7.74 -10.37 -0.93
CA ALA A 104 -8.88 -10.34 -1.85
C ALA A 104 -8.65 -9.35 -3.00
N SER A 105 -8.28 -8.10 -2.72
CA SER A 105 -8.10 -7.09 -3.77
C SER A 105 -6.91 -7.41 -4.68
N THR A 106 -5.80 -7.86 -4.11
CA THR A 106 -4.57 -8.16 -4.87
C THR A 106 -4.75 -9.40 -5.73
N PHE A 107 -5.33 -10.49 -5.20
CA PHE A 107 -5.56 -11.68 -6.01
C PHE A 107 -6.65 -11.47 -7.05
N LEU A 108 -7.72 -10.74 -6.74
CA LEU A 108 -8.78 -10.45 -7.71
C LEU A 108 -8.22 -9.64 -8.89
N VAL A 109 -7.63 -8.47 -8.62
CA VAL A 109 -7.13 -7.58 -9.68
C VAL A 109 -5.88 -8.15 -10.33
N GLY A 110 -4.94 -8.66 -9.53
CA GLY A 110 -3.70 -9.24 -10.01
C GLY A 110 -3.95 -10.41 -10.96
N SER A 111 -4.86 -11.33 -10.62
CA SER A 111 -5.16 -12.48 -11.49
C SER A 111 -5.86 -12.05 -12.78
N ILE A 112 -6.80 -11.09 -12.72
CA ILE A 112 -7.43 -10.53 -13.93
C ILE A 112 -6.36 -9.95 -14.86
N VAL A 113 -5.45 -9.13 -14.32
CA VAL A 113 -4.40 -8.49 -15.12
C VAL A 113 -3.43 -9.51 -15.69
N THR A 114 -2.94 -10.45 -14.89
CA THR A 114 -1.91 -11.39 -15.35
C THR A 114 -2.48 -12.44 -16.29
N VAL A 115 -3.71 -12.92 -16.09
CA VAL A 115 -4.30 -13.97 -16.92
C VAL A 115 -4.96 -13.42 -18.18
N LEU A 116 -5.69 -12.30 -18.09
CA LEU A 116 -6.51 -11.79 -19.20
C LEU A 116 -5.88 -10.63 -19.98
N ILE A 117 -5.10 -9.77 -19.33
CA ILE A 117 -4.61 -8.52 -19.95
C ILE A 117 -3.18 -8.68 -20.45
N ILE A 118 -2.25 -9.02 -19.55
CA ILE A 118 -0.82 -9.19 -19.92
C ILE A 118 -0.61 -10.58 -20.52
N ALA A 119 -1.31 -11.59 -20.02
CA ALA A 119 -1.32 -12.97 -20.52
C ALA A 119 0.08 -13.48 -20.92
N PRO A 120 1.07 -13.46 -20.01
CA PRO A 120 2.39 -13.95 -20.36
C PRO A 120 2.37 -15.47 -20.58
N GLU A 121 3.36 -15.99 -21.30
CA GLU A 121 3.54 -17.43 -21.44
C GLU A 121 4.76 -17.91 -20.63
N PRO A 122 4.58 -18.74 -19.59
CA PRO A 122 3.32 -19.17 -18.98
C PRO A 122 2.63 -18.05 -18.17
N TRP A 123 1.30 -18.14 -17.96
CA TRP A 123 0.49 -17.09 -17.32
C TRP A 123 0.94 -16.74 -15.90
N TYR A 124 1.65 -17.67 -15.25
CA TYR A 124 2.24 -17.52 -13.92
C TYR A 124 3.71 -17.09 -13.96
N SER A 125 4.21 -16.49 -15.04
CA SER A 125 5.60 -16.06 -15.15
C SER A 125 6.04 -15.22 -13.95
N ALA A 126 6.99 -15.73 -13.16
CA ALA A 126 7.47 -15.09 -11.93
C ALA A 126 8.01 -13.68 -12.18
N ARG A 127 8.61 -13.44 -13.35
CA ARG A 127 9.16 -12.13 -13.76
C ARG A 127 8.09 -11.05 -13.93
N ILE A 128 6.84 -11.44 -14.16
CA ILE A 128 5.72 -10.52 -14.37
C ILE A 128 4.81 -10.52 -13.14
N VAL A 129 4.41 -11.70 -12.66
CA VAL A 129 3.48 -11.83 -11.54
C VAL A 129 4.03 -11.18 -10.27
N ILE A 130 5.28 -11.45 -9.89
CA ILE A 130 5.84 -10.94 -8.63
C ILE A 130 5.92 -9.40 -8.62
N PRO A 131 6.46 -8.73 -9.66
CA PRO A 131 6.44 -7.27 -9.71
C PRO A 131 5.05 -6.65 -9.78
N ILE A 132 4.13 -7.22 -10.58
CA ILE A 132 2.75 -6.71 -10.71
C ILE A 132 2.02 -6.78 -9.37
N PHE A 133 2.06 -7.94 -8.70
CA PHE A 133 1.46 -8.11 -7.38
C PHE A 133 2.16 -7.23 -6.33
N GLY A 134 3.49 -7.08 -6.41
CA GLY A 134 4.24 -6.18 -5.54
C GLY A 134 3.82 -4.72 -5.66
N MET A 135 3.60 -4.23 -6.89
CA MET A 135 3.12 -2.87 -7.15
C MET A 135 1.68 -2.68 -6.64
N ILE A 136 0.81 -3.66 -6.86
CA ILE A 136 -0.56 -3.64 -6.30
C ILE A 136 -0.50 -3.55 -4.78
N LEU A 137 0.26 -4.43 -4.14
CA LEU A 137 0.37 -4.50 -2.68
C LEU A 137 0.93 -3.22 -2.08
N GLY A 138 2.01 -2.66 -2.66
CA GLY A 138 2.63 -1.44 -2.15
C GLY A 138 1.65 -0.26 -2.12
N ASN A 139 0.85 -0.10 -3.17
CA ASN A 139 -0.14 0.98 -3.27
C ASN A 139 -1.39 0.70 -2.42
N ALA A 140 -1.95 -0.52 -2.51
CA ALA A 140 -3.12 -0.91 -1.74
C ALA A 140 -2.87 -0.85 -0.23
N MET A 141 -1.67 -1.25 0.22
CA MET A 141 -1.25 -1.16 1.63
C MET A 141 -1.33 0.28 2.14
N ASN A 142 -0.85 1.26 1.37
CA ASN A 142 -0.91 2.67 1.76
C ASN A 142 -2.34 3.20 1.78
N GLY A 143 -3.13 2.90 0.74
CA GLY A 143 -4.54 3.32 0.68
C GLY A 143 -5.36 2.75 1.85
N ILE A 144 -5.20 1.46 2.13
CA ILE A 144 -5.84 0.78 3.28
C ILE A 144 -5.41 1.39 4.60
N ALA A 145 -4.13 1.66 4.81
CA ALA A 145 -3.65 2.28 6.06
C ALA A 145 -4.27 3.66 6.30
N VAL A 146 -4.36 4.49 5.25
CA VAL A 146 -4.97 5.83 5.31
C VAL A 146 -6.49 5.75 5.51
N SER A 147 -7.17 4.85 4.78
CA SER A 147 -8.62 4.64 4.95
C SER A 147 -8.95 4.16 6.35
N LEU A 148 -8.16 3.23 6.89
CA LEU A 148 -8.37 2.72 8.25
C LEU A 148 -8.16 3.83 9.29
N ASP A 149 -7.07 4.59 9.18
CA ASP A 149 -6.80 5.70 10.09
C ASP A 149 -7.94 6.72 10.08
N ARG A 150 -8.35 7.13 8.87
CA ARG A 150 -9.43 8.09 8.68
C ARG A 150 -10.76 7.57 9.23
N LEU A 151 -11.11 6.31 8.99
CA LEU A 151 -12.36 5.72 9.51
C LEU A 151 -12.44 5.84 11.03
N TYR A 152 -11.38 5.42 11.74
CA TYR A 152 -11.37 5.47 13.20
C TYR A 152 -11.27 6.90 13.72
N SER A 153 -10.56 7.79 13.04
CA SER A 153 -10.50 9.21 13.37
C SER A 153 -11.88 9.86 13.28
N GLU A 154 -12.59 9.70 12.16
CA GLU A 154 -13.93 10.26 11.94
C GLU A 154 -14.97 9.64 12.90
N ALA A 155 -14.87 8.35 13.19
CA ALA A 155 -15.76 7.68 14.14
C ALA A 155 -15.56 8.19 15.58
N ARG A 156 -14.32 8.51 15.97
CA ARG A 156 -14.01 9.07 17.30
C ARG A 156 -14.47 10.52 17.41
N SER A 157 -14.12 11.36 16.44
CA SER A 157 -14.52 12.77 16.45
C SER A 157 -16.02 12.97 16.29
N GLY A 158 -16.68 12.10 15.52
CA GLY A 158 -18.12 12.11 15.30
C GLY A 158 -18.93 11.25 16.28
N SER A 159 -18.32 10.73 17.35
CA SER A 159 -18.96 9.77 18.26
C SER A 159 -20.30 10.25 18.84
N ALA A 160 -20.36 11.51 19.29
CA ALA A 160 -21.59 12.12 19.81
C ALA A 160 -22.73 12.18 18.76
N LEU A 161 -22.39 12.52 17.51
CA LEU A 161 -23.36 12.57 16.42
C LEU A 161 -23.85 11.15 16.07
N ILE A 162 -22.93 10.19 15.98
CA ILE A 162 -23.25 8.77 15.73
C ILE A 162 -24.21 8.25 16.80
N GLU A 163 -23.95 8.53 18.07
CA GLU A 163 -24.82 8.10 19.17
C GLU A 163 -26.18 8.77 19.16
N THR A 164 -26.23 10.05 18.80
CA THR A 164 -27.48 10.76 18.63
C THR A 164 -28.32 10.08 17.56
N MET A 165 -27.75 9.79 16.38
CA MET A 165 -28.44 9.08 15.30
C MET A 165 -28.95 7.69 15.75
N LEU A 166 -28.11 6.90 16.42
CA LEU A 166 -28.51 5.59 16.94
C LEU A 166 -29.67 5.70 17.95
N THR A 167 -29.67 6.74 18.80
CA THR A 167 -30.74 6.99 19.78
C THR A 167 -32.06 7.37 19.10
N PHE A 168 -32.00 8.04 17.96
CA PHE A 168 -33.16 8.33 17.11
C PHE A 168 -33.59 7.14 16.22
N GLY A 169 -32.98 5.97 16.39
CA GLY A 169 -33.35 4.73 15.69
C GLY A 169 -32.64 4.51 14.35
N ALA A 170 -31.61 5.29 14.03
CA ALA A 170 -30.78 5.04 12.86
C ALA A 170 -30.02 3.70 13.00
N THR A 171 -29.84 3.00 11.90
CA THR A 171 -29.02 1.79 11.86
C THR A 171 -27.52 2.13 11.99
N PRO A 172 -26.67 1.19 12.46
CA PRO A 172 -25.22 1.39 12.50
C PRO A 172 -24.60 1.81 11.17
N TRP A 173 -25.20 1.36 10.05
CA TRP A 173 -24.75 1.73 8.71
C TRP A 173 -25.06 3.20 8.38
N GLU A 174 -26.29 3.65 8.65
CA GLU A 174 -26.69 5.05 8.43
C GLU A 174 -25.87 6.00 9.29
N ALA A 175 -25.61 5.63 10.55
CA ALA A 175 -24.87 6.46 11.48
C ALA A 175 -23.39 6.66 11.07
N ILE A 176 -22.77 5.68 10.39
CA ILE A 176 -21.35 5.72 10.02
C ILE A 176 -21.07 6.05 8.54
N GLN A 177 -22.12 6.19 7.72
CA GLN A 177 -21.98 6.29 6.26
C GLN A 177 -21.06 7.43 5.83
N THR A 178 -21.17 8.60 6.47
CA THR A 178 -20.31 9.76 6.20
C THR A 178 -18.85 9.45 6.50
N SER A 179 -18.56 8.86 7.66
CA SER A 179 -17.21 8.46 8.07
C SER A 179 -16.61 7.41 7.12
N VAL A 180 -17.41 6.46 6.66
CA VAL A 180 -17.02 5.46 5.66
C VAL A 180 -16.66 6.12 4.33
N ARG A 181 -17.48 7.06 3.85
CA ARG A 181 -17.23 7.78 2.60
C ARG A 181 -15.92 8.58 2.66
N GLU A 182 -15.70 9.34 3.72
CA GLU A 182 -14.49 10.13 3.89
C GLU A 182 -13.24 9.25 4.07
N ALA A 183 -13.37 8.11 4.75
CA ALA A 183 -12.31 7.12 4.88
C ALA A 183 -11.86 6.55 3.52
N VAL A 184 -12.81 6.10 2.69
CA VAL A 184 -12.48 5.56 1.36
C VAL A 184 -11.88 6.67 0.48
N ARG A 185 -12.44 7.88 0.51
CA ARG A 185 -11.93 9.03 -0.25
C ARG A 185 -10.50 9.38 0.15
N ALA A 186 -10.20 9.42 1.44
CA ALA A 186 -8.86 9.70 1.95
C ALA A 186 -7.84 8.66 1.46
N GLY A 187 -8.16 7.37 1.52
CA GLY A 187 -7.27 6.30 1.05
C GLY A 187 -7.08 6.28 -0.47
N MET A 188 -8.09 6.71 -1.24
CA MET A 188 -8.01 6.82 -2.70
C MET A 188 -7.28 8.08 -3.19
N THR A 189 -7.18 9.12 -2.35
CA THR A 189 -6.62 10.43 -2.75
C THR A 189 -5.21 10.31 -3.35
N PRO A 190 -4.24 9.57 -2.77
CA PRO A 190 -2.91 9.43 -3.38
C PRO A 190 -2.97 8.82 -4.78
N THR A 191 -3.81 7.80 -4.98
CA THR A 191 -3.92 7.10 -6.27
C THR A 191 -4.58 7.98 -7.33
N ILE A 192 -5.62 8.73 -6.97
CA ILE A 192 -6.25 9.72 -7.86
C ILE A 192 -5.25 10.81 -8.23
N ASN A 193 -4.48 11.32 -7.25
CA ASN A 193 -3.45 12.32 -7.51
C ASN A 193 -2.38 11.80 -8.46
N SER A 194 -1.92 10.56 -8.29
CA SER A 194 -0.97 9.92 -9.22
C SER A 194 -1.54 9.80 -10.63
N LEU A 195 -2.83 9.46 -10.79
CA LEU A 195 -3.48 9.40 -12.10
C LEU A 195 -3.53 10.77 -12.81
N MET A 196 -3.69 11.86 -12.06
CA MET A 196 -3.76 13.21 -12.65
C MET A 196 -2.39 13.73 -13.13
N VAL A 197 -1.29 13.28 -12.52
CA VAL A 197 0.05 13.84 -12.79
C VAL A 197 0.97 12.90 -13.58
N VAL A 198 0.60 11.63 -13.71
CA VAL A 198 1.41 10.64 -14.44
C VAL A 198 1.56 11.03 -15.91
N GLY A 199 2.78 10.96 -16.43
CA GLY A 199 3.11 11.35 -17.80
C GLY A 199 3.29 12.86 -18.02
N LEU A 200 2.79 13.72 -17.11
CA LEU A 200 3.00 15.17 -17.16
C LEU A 200 4.16 15.63 -16.25
N VAL A 201 4.14 15.17 -15.00
CA VAL A 201 5.12 15.58 -13.97
C VAL A 201 6.04 14.43 -13.59
N SER A 202 5.53 13.21 -13.62
CA SER A 202 6.29 12.02 -13.23
C SER A 202 6.20 10.95 -14.31
N LEU A 203 7.36 10.41 -14.68
CA LEU A 203 7.46 9.18 -15.48
C LEU A 203 7.62 8.01 -14.52
N PRO A 204 6.68 7.05 -14.49
CA PRO A 204 6.75 5.92 -13.59
C PRO A 204 8.01 5.08 -13.79
N GLY A 205 8.57 4.57 -12.69
CA GLY A 205 9.85 3.86 -12.70
C GLY A 205 9.86 2.59 -13.56
N MET A 206 8.75 1.84 -13.65
CA MET A 206 8.68 0.67 -14.55
C MET A 206 8.75 1.09 -16.02
N MET A 207 7.99 2.11 -16.43
CA MET A 207 8.01 2.64 -17.79
C MET A 207 9.40 3.17 -18.15
N THR A 208 9.99 4.03 -17.30
CA THR A 208 11.36 4.53 -17.52
C THR A 208 12.37 3.39 -17.53
N GLY A 209 12.24 2.41 -16.65
CA GLY A 209 13.12 1.24 -16.61
C GLY A 209 13.05 0.38 -17.87
N GLN A 210 11.85 0.20 -18.45
CA GLN A 210 11.68 -0.50 -19.73
C GLN A 210 12.31 0.28 -20.88
N ILE A 211 12.12 1.60 -20.95
CA ILE A 211 12.71 2.46 -21.97
C ILE A 211 14.23 2.46 -21.88
N LEU A 212 14.79 2.62 -20.67
CA LEU A 212 16.23 2.51 -20.42
C LEU A 212 16.77 1.11 -20.71
N GLY A 213 15.94 0.07 -20.57
CA GLY A 213 16.26 -1.29 -20.97
C GLY A 213 16.20 -1.53 -22.48
N GLY A 214 15.91 -0.51 -23.30
CA GLY A 214 15.83 -0.58 -24.75
C GLY A 214 14.46 -1.02 -25.31
N ALA A 215 13.41 -1.08 -24.48
CA ALA A 215 12.06 -1.35 -24.96
C ALA A 215 11.49 -0.16 -25.74
N ASP A 216 10.60 -0.44 -26.70
CA ASP A 216 9.88 0.61 -27.43
C ASP A 216 9.02 1.45 -26.45
N PRO A 217 9.17 2.79 -26.45
CA PRO A 217 8.38 3.66 -25.57
C PRO A 217 6.87 3.50 -25.72
N ARG A 218 6.36 3.17 -26.90
CA ARG A 218 4.92 2.96 -27.15
C ARG A 218 4.40 1.74 -26.40
N GLU A 219 5.18 0.66 -26.37
CA GLU A 219 4.84 -0.53 -25.59
C GLU A 219 4.94 -0.26 -24.08
N ALA A 220 5.99 0.45 -23.65
CA ALA A 220 6.14 0.84 -22.24
C ALA A 220 4.96 1.70 -21.74
N VAL A 221 4.45 2.63 -22.57
CA VAL A 221 3.24 3.42 -22.25
C VAL A 221 2.01 2.54 -22.07
N ARG A 222 1.77 1.56 -22.96
CA ARG A 222 0.61 0.65 -22.85
C ARG A 222 0.66 -0.16 -21.56
N TYR A 223 1.82 -0.73 -21.23
CA TYR A 223 2.04 -1.40 -19.94
C TYR A 223 1.77 -0.48 -18.76
N GLN A 224 2.24 0.76 -18.84
CA GLN A 224 2.06 1.72 -17.76
C GLN A 224 0.59 2.13 -17.56
N ILE A 225 -0.19 2.26 -18.63
CA ILE A 225 -1.64 2.52 -18.53
C ILE A 225 -2.32 1.37 -17.78
N VAL A 226 -2.02 0.12 -18.13
CA VAL A 226 -2.55 -1.07 -17.42
C VAL A 226 -2.16 -1.03 -15.94
N VAL A 227 -0.90 -0.70 -15.63
CA VAL A 227 -0.39 -0.60 -14.26
C VAL A 227 -1.12 0.48 -13.45
N MET A 228 -1.39 1.64 -14.04
CA MET A 228 -2.10 2.72 -13.34
C MET A 228 -3.56 2.34 -13.05
N LEU A 229 -4.24 1.73 -14.01
CA LEU A 229 -5.64 1.32 -13.85
C LEU A 229 -5.78 0.15 -12.88
N MET A 230 -4.89 -0.84 -12.92
CA MET A 230 -4.93 -1.96 -11.98
C MET A 230 -4.67 -1.50 -10.54
N ILE A 231 -3.74 -0.56 -10.34
CA ILE A 231 -3.44 -0.02 -9.01
C ILE A 231 -4.67 0.72 -8.50
N SER A 232 -5.30 1.56 -9.33
CA SER A 232 -6.54 2.27 -8.99
C SER A 232 -7.65 1.32 -8.55
N ALA A 233 -7.90 0.27 -9.34
CA ALA A 233 -8.92 -0.73 -9.03
C ALA A 233 -8.60 -1.50 -7.74
N ALA A 234 -7.36 -1.95 -7.55
CA ALA A 234 -6.98 -2.75 -6.39
C ALA A 234 -6.98 -1.94 -5.09
N VAL A 235 -6.58 -0.65 -5.15
CA VAL A 235 -6.68 0.26 -4.01
C VAL A 235 -8.14 0.51 -3.66
N ALA A 236 -8.99 0.80 -4.65
CA ALA A 236 -10.42 1.04 -4.43
C ALA A 236 -11.10 -0.17 -3.77
N ILE A 237 -10.93 -1.36 -4.34
CA ILE A 237 -11.49 -2.61 -3.81
C ILE A 237 -10.95 -2.88 -2.40
N GLY A 238 -9.64 -2.72 -2.19
CA GLY A 238 -9.01 -2.91 -0.89
C GLY A 238 -9.55 -1.96 0.19
N CYS A 239 -9.68 -0.67 -0.12
CA CYS A 239 -10.25 0.32 0.79
C CYS A 239 -11.71 0.01 1.11
N ILE A 240 -12.53 -0.32 0.10
CA ILE A 240 -13.95 -0.64 0.29
C ILE A 240 -14.12 -1.89 1.15
N ILE A 241 -13.41 -2.99 0.85
CA ILE A 241 -13.48 -4.23 1.64
C ILE A 241 -13.02 -3.97 3.07
N LEU A 242 -11.90 -3.28 3.25
CA LEU A 242 -11.36 -3.02 4.58
C LEU A 242 -12.33 -2.20 5.42
N VAL A 243 -12.79 -1.06 4.89
CA VAL A 243 -13.70 -0.15 5.61
C VAL A 243 -15.04 -0.85 5.87
N GLY A 244 -15.53 -1.61 4.89
CA GLY A 244 -16.71 -2.47 5.00
C GLY A 244 -16.61 -3.54 6.09
N LEU A 245 -15.44 -4.15 6.28
CA LEU A 245 -15.21 -5.11 7.36
C LEU A 245 -14.94 -4.41 8.70
N SER A 246 -14.31 -3.24 8.68
CA SER A 246 -13.87 -2.52 9.87
C SER A 246 -14.99 -1.75 10.54
N TYR A 247 -15.97 -1.21 9.81
CA TYR A 247 -17.08 -0.47 10.43
C TYR A 247 -17.88 -1.36 11.39
N LYS A 248 -18.06 -2.64 11.06
CA LYS A 248 -18.75 -3.60 11.94
C LYS A 248 -18.06 -3.75 13.29
N LYS A 249 -16.75 -3.54 13.36
CA LYS A 249 -15.98 -3.56 14.61
C LYS A 249 -16.11 -2.27 15.43
N LEU A 250 -16.69 -1.21 14.90
CA LEU A 250 -16.97 0.00 15.68
C LEU A 250 -18.18 -0.16 16.58
N PHE A 251 -19.07 -1.11 16.27
CA PHE A 251 -20.30 -1.37 17.01
C PHE A 251 -20.20 -2.66 17.83
N ASN A 252 -21.00 -2.75 18.90
CA ASN A 252 -21.17 -3.98 19.68
C ASN A 252 -22.31 -4.84 19.09
N GLY A 253 -22.59 -6.00 19.71
CA GLY A 253 -23.66 -6.91 19.27
C GLY A 253 -25.06 -6.29 19.26
N ASP A 254 -25.27 -5.26 20.08
CA ASP A 254 -26.54 -4.52 20.21
C ASP A 254 -26.64 -3.32 19.24
N GLY A 255 -25.63 -3.10 18.39
CA GLY A 255 -25.58 -1.98 17.46
C GLY A 255 -25.16 -0.64 18.06
N ALA A 256 -24.81 -0.60 19.35
CA ALA A 256 -24.26 0.58 20.00
C ALA A 256 -22.77 0.78 19.69
N LEU A 257 -22.32 2.03 19.63
CA LEU A 257 -20.91 2.37 19.41
C LEU A 257 -20.05 1.85 20.58
N GLN A 258 -18.91 1.21 20.26
CA GLN A 258 -18.01 0.66 21.27
C GLN A 258 -17.40 1.75 22.16
N GLN A 259 -17.30 1.46 23.46
CA GLN A 259 -16.76 2.40 24.45
C GLN A 259 -15.30 2.81 24.19
N SER A 260 -14.51 1.93 23.57
CA SER A 260 -13.13 2.21 23.14
C SER A 260 -13.03 3.30 22.06
N ILE A 261 -14.12 3.58 21.35
CA ILE A 261 -14.24 4.66 20.35
C ILE A 261 -14.81 5.92 21.00
N ARG A 262 -15.67 5.77 22.02
CA ARG A 262 -16.25 6.89 22.79
C ARG A 262 -15.23 7.68 23.57
N GLN A 263 -14.27 6.99 24.19
CA GLN A 263 -13.21 7.64 24.95
C GLN A 263 -12.15 8.17 23.98
N SER A 264 -12.38 9.39 23.48
CA SER A 264 -11.27 10.28 23.12
C SER A 264 -10.29 10.28 24.31
N LYS A 265 -8.98 10.27 24.07
CA LYS A 265 -7.98 10.42 25.14
C LYS A 265 -8.17 11.77 25.85
N GLU A 266 -9.06 11.83 26.83
CA GLU A 266 -9.19 12.93 27.79
C GLU A 266 -8.45 12.64 29.11
N GLY A 267 -7.39 11.81 29.07
CA GLY A 267 -6.75 11.31 30.30
C GLY A 267 -5.23 11.13 30.24
N SER A 268 -4.48 12.00 29.58
CA SER A 268 -3.03 12.07 29.77
C SER A 268 -2.50 13.49 29.58
N LEU A 269 -2.86 14.38 30.51
CA LEU A 269 -2.09 15.57 30.87
C LEU A 269 -1.95 15.59 32.39
#